data_AF-A0A940MRB2-F1
#
_entry.id   AF-A0A940MRB2-F1
#
_cell.length_a   1.000
_cell.length_b   1.000
_cell.length_c   1.000
_cell.angle_alpha   90.00
_cell.angle_beta   90.00
_cell.angle_gamma   90.00
#
_symmetry.space_group_name_H-M   'P 1'
#
loop_
_entity.id
_entity.type
_entity.pdbx_description
1 polymer ?
#
loop_
_entity_poly.entity_id
_entity_poly.type
_entity_poly.pdbx_seq_one_letter_code
_entity_poly.pdbx_strand_id
1 'polypeptide(L)'
;MSNMSSVSSMSPESRISAQFPQVTFAHASGVSWPRSGHHLLVRLLTGYFGPAFGYCEFYNVKPSVKDIPRCCGQRPCANANRIALTKDHDFELNTPQIPGQRYLVQYRAFAPSVVSNFELAVRNGREDSAASFRVFVSAEFSRYLGFTQRWVDSDFARAEGILRVLYEDLVTDPCGVLSEAAAYLAPGHEPDTARIRAVVREVDAQRVADRKIETLARAGVHASRRVEDFRYHDPALFALIEGLRLPRGVVQDAFRSLLGREPAEDNMLRFQAFETRAALEDHIRATPEFLRRHEAPEGRHRGAHPLPRRAS
;
A
#
# COMPACT_ATOMS: atom_id res chain seq x y z
N MET A 1 -37.31 6.49 47.71
CA MET A 1 -36.60 7.68 47.22
C MET A 1 -35.17 7.25 46.93
N SER A 2 -34.91 6.86 45.69
CA SER A 2 -33.69 6.14 45.29
C SER A 2 -32.62 7.11 44.80
N ASN A 3 -31.41 6.93 45.32
CA ASN A 3 -30.18 7.63 44.95
C ASN A 3 -29.89 7.45 43.45
N MET A 4 -30.01 8.53 42.67
CA MET A 4 -29.59 8.62 41.26
C MET A 4 -28.48 9.66 41.01
N SER A 5 -27.68 10.01 42.04
CA SER A 5 -26.78 11.19 41.96
C SER A 5 -25.27 10.90 41.83
N SER A 6 -24.81 9.72 41.41
CA SER A 6 -23.36 9.42 41.43
C SER A 6 -22.62 9.30 40.08
N VAL A 7 -23.29 9.47 38.93
CA VAL A 7 -22.61 9.30 37.61
C VAL A 7 -21.87 10.57 37.14
N SER A 8 -22.17 11.75 37.71
CA SER A 8 -21.59 13.02 37.23
C SER A 8 -20.12 13.26 37.59
N SER A 9 -19.51 12.51 38.52
CA SER A 9 -18.13 12.74 38.99
C SER A 9 -17.08 11.82 38.35
N MET A 10 -17.45 10.95 37.42
CA MET A 10 -16.50 10.06 36.74
C MET A 10 -15.69 10.83 35.69
N SER A 11 -14.36 10.68 35.72
CA SER A 11 -13.45 11.22 34.70
C SER A 11 -13.82 10.65 33.31
N PRO A 12 -13.60 11.39 32.21
CA PRO A 12 -13.87 10.91 30.86
C PRO A 12 -13.25 9.51 30.58
N GLU A 13 -12.05 9.25 31.08
CA GLU A 13 -11.36 7.97 30.95
C GLU A 13 -12.09 6.82 31.67
N SER A 14 -12.60 7.07 32.89
CA SER A 14 -13.35 6.06 33.66
C SER A 14 -14.72 5.72 33.05
N ARG A 15 -15.37 6.67 32.36
CA ARG A 15 -16.63 6.42 31.64
C ARG A 15 -16.42 5.56 30.40
N ILE A 16 -15.30 5.73 29.69
CA ILE A 16 -15.00 4.94 28.48
C ILE A 16 -14.60 3.51 28.86
N SER A 17 -13.80 3.33 29.92
CA SER A 17 -13.40 1.99 30.38
C SER A 17 -14.58 1.17 30.92
N ALA A 18 -15.60 1.82 31.47
CA ALA A 18 -16.82 1.15 31.94
C ALA A 18 -17.75 0.69 30.80
N GLN A 19 -17.50 1.11 29.56
CA GLN A 19 -18.42 0.90 28.43
C GLN A 19 -18.10 -0.32 27.57
N PHE A 20 -16.88 -0.87 27.65
CA PHE A 20 -16.50 -2.14 27.00
C PHE A 20 -15.86 -3.18 27.95
N PRO A 21 -16.39 -3.42 29.17
CA PRO A 21 -15.75 -4.32 30.12
C PRO A 21 -15.75 -5.81 29.71
N GLN A 22 -16.28 -6.16 28.53
CA GLN A 22 -16.48 -7.55 28.09
C GLN A 22 -16.14 -7.81 26.60
N VAL A 23 -15.55 -6.85 25.88
CA VAL A 23 -15.19 -7.10 24.48
C VAL A 23 -13.95 -8.00 24.41
N THR A 24 -14.12 -9.20 23.87
CA THR A 24 -13.01 -10.08 23.52
C THR A 24 -12.56 -9.78 22.10
N PHE A 25 -11.32 -9.34 21.94
CA PHE A 25 -10.75 -9.08 20.63
C PHE A 25 -10.15 -10.34 20.01
N ALA A 26 -10.37 -10.52 18.72
CA ALA A 26 -9.56 -11.38 17.88
C ALA A 26 -8.43 -10.55 17.26
N HIS A 27 -7.18 -10.94 17.52
CA HIS A 27 -6.03 -10.30 16.89
C HIS A 27 -6.06 -10.49 15.36
N ALA A 28 -5.85 -9.41 14.63
CA ALA A 28 -5.58 -9.42 13.20
C ALA A 28 -4.18 -8.88 12.87
N SER A 29 -3.52 -9.52 11.92
CA SER A 29 -2.34 -8.96 11.28
C SER A 29 -2.75 -7.96 10.21
N GLY A 30 -2.54 -6.67 10.49
CA GLY A 30 -2.74 -5.60 9.52
C GLY A 30 -1.60 -5.57 8.51
N VAL A 31 -1.92 -5.81 7.25
CA VAL A 31 -0.98 -5.71 6.12
C VAL A 31 -1.49 -4.62 5.20
N SER A 32 -0.69 -3.59 4.92
CA SER A 32 -1.19 -2.41 4.20
C SER A 32 -0.25 -1.93 3.10
N TRP A 33 -0.80 -1.65 1.92
CA TRP A 33 -0.07 -0.90 0.91
C TRP A 33 0.21 0.53 1.43
N PRO A 34 1.40 1.12 1.21
CA PRO A 34 1.66 2.48 1.63
C PRO A 34 0.58 3.46 1.17
N ARG A 35 0.19 4.36 2.09
CA ARG A 35 -0.80 5.41 1.83
C ARG A 35 -2.23 4.91 1.54
N SER A 36 -2.58 3.70 2.00
CA SER A 36 -3.94 3.13 1.93
C SER A 36 -4.87 3.49 3.09
N GLY A 37 -4.55 4.54 3.86
CA GLY A 37 -5.42 5.02 4.95
C GLY A 37 -5.35 4.21 6.25
N HIS A 38 -4.31 3.41 6.47
CA HIS A 38 -4.12 2.65 7.72
C HIS A 38 -4.29 3.50 8.98
N HIS A 39 -3.63 4.66 9.05
CA HIS A 39 -3.76 5.53 10.22
C HIS A 39 -5.16 6.13 10.38
N LEU A 40 -5.94 6.30 9.31
CA LEU A 40 -7.34 6.72 9.41
C LEU A 40 -8.17 5.61 10.05
N LEU A 41 -8.05 4.37 9.58
CA LEU A 41 -8.75 3.23 10.16
C LEU A 41 -8.38 3.03 11.63
N VAL A 42 -7.09 3.13 11.98
CA VAL A 42 -6.63 3.04 13.38
C VAL A 42 -7.21 4.15 14.26
N ARG A 43 -7.31 5.40 13.77
CA ARG A 43 -7.95 6.50 14.52
C ARG A 43 -9.44 6.23 14.72
N LEU A 44 -10.13 5.72 13.71
CA LEU A 44 -11.55 5.34 13.79
C LEU A 44 -11.76 4.20 14.80
N LEU A 45 -10.97 3.14 14.73
CA LEU A 45 -11.03 2.01 15.68
C LEU A 45 -10.68 2.45 17.10
N THR A 46 -9.66 3.31 17.28
CA THR A 46 -9.32 3.91 18.58
C THR A 46 -10.46 4.78 19.11
N GLY A 47 -11.09 5.62 18.27
CA GLY A 47 -12.23 6.43 18.68
C GLY A 47 -13.44 5.58 19.07
N TYR A 48 -13.66 4.48 18.34
CA TYR A 48 -14.76 3.55 18.60
C TYR A 48 -14.52 2.72 19.86
N PHE A 49 -13.45 1.95 19.96
CA PHE A 49 -13.21 1.06 21.10
C PHE A 49 -12.54 1.74 22.31
N GLY A 50 -12.00 2.95 22.13
CA GLY A 50 -11.29 3.68 23.18
C GLY A 50 -10.01 2.96 23.65
N PRO A 51 -9.67 3.05 24.95
CA PRO A 51 -8.48 2.41 25.52
C PRO A 51 -8.44 0.88 25.40
N ALA A 52 -9.57 0.23 25.11
CA ALA A 52 -9.62 -1.22 24.91
C ALA A 52 -8.94 -1.66 23.61
N PHE A 53 -8.76 -0.76 22.64
CA PHE A 53 -8.12 -1.08 21.37
C PHE A 53 -6.58 -1.05 21.47
N GLY A 54 -6.02 -2.25 21.57
CA GLY A 54 -4.57 -2.44 21.46
C GLY A 54 -4.09 -2.44 20.01
N TYR A 55 -3.17 -1.53 19.69
CA TYR A 55 -2.57 -1.37 18.38
C TYR A 55 -1.04 -1.34 18.46
N CYS A 56 -0.39 -1.93 17.48
CA CYS A 56 1.07 -2.10 17.43
C CYS A 56 1.59 -1.89 16.02
N GLU A 57 2.62 -1.06 15.84
CA GLU A 57 3.25 -0.83 14.55
C GLU A 57 4.68 -1.38 14.54
N PHE A 58 5.04 -2.13 13.50
CA PHE A 58 6.31 -2.86 13.44
C PHE A 58 7.53 -1.92 13.40
N TYR A 59 7.40 -0.74 12.78
CA TYR A 59 8.54 0.10 12.39
C TYR A 59 8.87 1.23 13.39
N ASN A 60 9.02 0.90 14.68
CA ASN A 60 9.51 1.81 15.74
C ASN A 60 8.48 2.77 16.36
N VAL A 61 7.22 2.35 16.53
CA VAL A 61 6.25 3.09 17.35
C VAL A 61 5.94 2.30 18.62
N LYS A 62 5.92 2.99 19.76
CA LYS A 62 5.45 2.40 21.02
C LYS A 62 3.99 1.94 20.83
N PRO A 63 3.65 0.68 21.14
CA PRO A 63 2.27 0.21 21.09
C PRO A 63 1.32 1.10 21.91
N SER A 64 0.03 1.13 21.55
CA SER A 64 -0.97 1.92 22.29
C SER A 64 -1.18 1.43 23.74
N VAL A 65 -0.73 0.20 24.03
CA VAL A 65 -0.81 -0.45 25.34
C VAL A 65 0.41 -0.05 26.19
N LYS A 66 0.15 0.65 27.31
CA LYS A 66 1.15 1.40 28.09
C LYS A 66 2.39 0.59 28.54
N ASP A 67 2.17 -0.67 28.90
CA ASP A 67 3.15 -1.60 29.47
C ASP A 67 3.76 -2.56 28.45
N ILE A 68 3.41 -2.44 27.16
CA ILE A 68 4.14 -3.10 26.08
C ILE A 68 5.20 -2.11 25.57
N PRO A 69 6.51 -2.33 25.81
CA PRO A 69 7.53 -1.33 25.51
C PRO A 69 7.80 -1.16 24.01
N ARG A 70 7.65 -2.25 23.22
CA ARG A 70 7.86 -2.26 21.77
C ARG A 70 7.00 -3.31 21.09
N CYS A 71 6.79 -3.16 19.78
CA CYS A 71 6.14 -4.20 19.01
C CYS A 71 6.98 -5.48 18.98
N CYS A 72 6.34 -6.65 19.10
CA CYS A 72 7.07 -7.92 19.11
C CYS A 72 7.65 -8.29 17.74
N GLY A 73 7.06 -7.77 16.65
CA GLY A 73 7.46 -8.09 15.27
C GLY A 73 7.23 -9.55 14.87
N GLN A 74 6.54 -10.33 15.71
CA GLN A 74 6.32 -11.76 15.52
C GLN A 74 4.96 -12.03 14.87
N ARG A 75 4.89 -13.16 14.15
CA ARG A 75 3.69 -13.71 13.54
C ARG A 75 3.64 -15.21 13.86
N PRO A 76 2.65 -15.70 14.64
CA PRO A 76 1.59 -14.94 15.33
C PRO A 76 2.11 -13.91 16.34
N CYS A 77 1.31 -12.89 16.66
CA CYS A 77 1.69 -11.85 17.62
C CYS A 77 1.76 -12.41 19.05
N ALA A 78 2.88 -12.24 19.74
CA ALA A 78 3.05 -12.69 21.13
C ALA A 78 2.13 -11.99 22.14
N ASN A 79 1.53 -10.86 21.75
CA ASN A 79 0.60 -10.08 22.58
C ASN A 79 -0.83 -10.10 22.00
N ALA A 80 -1.22 -11.16 21.28
CA ALA A 80 -2.51 -11.24 20.60
C ALA A 80 -3.74 -11.13 21.52
N ASN A 81 -3.58 -11.40 22.82
CA ASN A 81 -4.64 -11.20 23.83
C ASN A 81 -4.82 -9.73 24.26
N ARG A 82 -3.92 -8.83 23.83
CA ARG A 82 -3.89 -7.42 24.23
C ARG A 82 -3.79 -6.45 23.06
N ILE A 83 -3.29 -6.92 21.93
CA ILE A 83 -3.19 -6.20 20.67
C ILE A 83 -4.22 -6.77 19.72
N ALA A 84 -5.23 -5.98 19.38
CA ALA A 84 -6.25 -6.32 18.40
C ALA A 84 -5.72 -6.20 16.96
N LEU A 85 -4.84 -5.25 16.68
CA LEU A 85 -4.31 -5.02 15.33
C LEU A 85 -2.81 -4.71 15.34
N THR A 86 -2.06 -5.42 14.50
CA THR A 86 -0.66 -5.09 14.17
C THR A 86 -0.56 -4.40 12.80
N LYS A 87 0.50 -3.64 12.53
CA LYS A 87 0.76 -3.02 11.21
C LYS A 87 2.09 -3.48 10.61
N ASP A 88 2.01 -3.92 9.36
CA ASP A 88 3.13 -4.20 8.47
C ASP A 88 2.80 -3.70 7.04
N HIS A 89 3.82 -3.29 6.29
CA HIS A 89 3.69 -2.90 4.88
C HIS A 89 4.10 -4.01 3.91
N ASP A 90 4.76 -5.07 4.40
CA ASP A 90 5.34 -6.16 3.60
C ASP A 90 6.14 -5.63 2.40
N PHE A 91 7.04 -4.68 2.65
CA PHE A 91 7.84 -4.02 1.60
C PHE A 91 8.63 -5.01 0.73
N GLU A 92 9.08 -6.11 1.33
CA GLU A 92 9.90 -7.15 0.71
C GLU A 92 9.08 -8.32 0.15
N LEU A 93 7.74 -8.27 0.26
CA LEU A 93 6.81 -9.32 -0.20
C LEU A 93 7.10 -10.72 0.37
N ASN A 94 7.70 -10.77 1.56
CA ASN A 94 8.19 -11.99 2.20
C ASN A 94 7.47 -12.29 3.52
N THR A 95 6.55 -11.42 3.95
CA THR A 95 5.76 -11.63 5.15
C THR A 95 4.93 -12.92 5.04
N PRO A 96 5.04 -13.87 6.00
CA PRO A 96 4.33 -15.14 5.91
C PRO A 96 2.80 -15.01 5.87
N GLN A 97 2.18 -15.84 5.02
CA GLN A 97 0.74 -16.08 4.94
C GLN A 97 0.41 -17.35 5.73
N ILE A 98 -0.10 -17.19 6.95
CA ILE A 98 -0.35 -18.29 7.90
C ILE A 98 -1.83 -18.68 7.80
N PRO A 99 -2.16 -19.90 7.35
CA PRO A 99 -3.55 -20.35 7.29
C PRO A 99 -4.24 -20.30 8.66
N GLY A 100 -5.51 -19.86 8.70
CA GLY A 100 -6.31 -19.75 9.92
C GLY A 100 -6.00 -18.52 10.79
N GLN A 101 -4.95 -17.76 10.49
CA GLN A 101 -4.71 -16.47 11.13
C GLN A 101 -5.57 -15.38 10.48
N ARG A 102 -6.07 -14.44 11.30
CA ARG A 102 -6.81 -13.28 10.82
C ARG A 102 -5.88 -12.22 10.23
N TYR A 103 -6.25 -11.68 9.06
CA TYR A 103 -5.58 -10.56 8.43
C TYR A 103 -6.57 -9.45 8.08
N LEU A 104 -6.14 -8.21 8.30
CA LEU A 104 -6.81 -7.02 7.80
C LEU A 104 -5.90 -6.41 6.71
N VAL A 105 -6.29 -6.57 5.45
CA VAL A 105 -5.51 -6.11 4.30
C VAL A 105 -6.04 -4.76 3.83
N GLN A 106 -5.25 -3.70 3.94
CA GLN A 106 -5.63 -2.36 3.46
C GLN A 106 -4.89 -1.98 2.19
N TYR A 107 -5.62 -1.63 1.14
CA TYR A 107 -5.05 -1.23 -0.14
C TYR A 107 -5.81 -0.04 -0.73
N ARG A 108 -5.26 0.52 -1.80
CA ARG A 108 -5.77 1.73 -2.45
C ARG A 108 -5.43 1.65 -3.93
N ALA A 109 -6.24 2.29 -4.77
CA ALA A 109 -5.89 2.45 -6.17
C ALA A 109 -4.45 3.01 -6.35
N PHE A 110 -3.72 2.49 -7.34
CA PHE A 110 -2.29 2.78 -7.49
C PHE A 110 -2.02 4.28 -7.68
N ALA A 111 -2.66 4.91 -8.67
CA ALA A 111 -2.43 6.32 -9.01
C ALA A 111 -2.54 7.28 -7.81
N PRO A 112 -3.64 7.32 -7.03
CA PRO A 112 -3.71 8.20 -5.87
C PRO A 112 -2.76 7.80 -4.74
N SER A 113 -2.45 6.51 -4.57
CA SER A 113 -1.50 6.05 -3.55
C SER A 113 -0.06 6.47 -3.85
N VAL A 114 0.38 6.35 -5.12
CA VAL A 114 1.75 6.65 -5.54
C VAL A 114 2.02 8.15 -5.55
N VAL A 115 1.02 8.98 -5.88
CA VAL A 115 1.09 10.44 -5.69
C VAL A 115 1.33 10.77 -4.21
N SER A 116 0.50 10.23 -3.31
CA SER A 116 0.68 10.49 -1.88
C SER A 116 2.03 9.99 -1.36
N ASN A 117 2.54 8.87 -1.88
CA ASN A 117 3.81 8.31 -1.46
C ASN A 117 5.00 9.12 -2.00
N PHE A 118 4.92 9.60 -3.24
CA PHE A 118 5.95 10.44 -3.85
C PHE A 118 6.14 11.74 -3.06
N GLU A 119 5.05 12.37 -2.62
CA GLU A 119 5.18 13.60 -1.83
C GLU A 119 5.77 13.40 -0.45
N LEU A 120 5.46 12.27 0.18
CA LEU A 120 6.15 11.86 1.39
C LEU A 120 7.65 11.67 1.11
N ALA A 121 8.01 11.03 0.00
CA ALA A 121 9.40 10.88 -0.40
C ALA A 121 10.08 12.25 -0.66
N VAL A 122 9.41 13.19 -1.32
CA VAL A 122 9.89 14.56 -1.55
C VAL A 122 10.14 15.28 -0.23
N ARG A 123 9.22 15.16 0.73
CA ARG A 123 9.42 15.71 2.08
C ARG A 123 10.64 15.09 2.77
N ASN A 124 10.93 13.82 2.49
CA ASN A 124 12.07 13.10 3.03
C ASN A 124 13.36 13.28 2.17
N GLY A 125 13.39 14.27 1.28
CA GLY A 125 14.59 14.66 0.54
C GLY A 125 14.70 14.12 -0.89
N ARG A 126 13.69 13.40 -1.41
CA ARG A 126 13.64 13.08 -2.84
C ARG A 126 13.51 14.35 -3.67
N GLU A 127 14.13 14.35 -4.84
CA GLU A 127 13.99 15.42 -5.83
C GLU A 127 12.52 15.64 -6.22
N ASP A 128 12.11 16.90 -6.18
CA ASP A 128 10.77 17.36 -6.50
C ASP A 128 10.68 17.78 -7.98
N SER A 129 10.55 16.79 -8.87
CA SER A 129 10.44 17.00 -10.31
C SER A 129 9.56 15.95 -11.00
N ALA A 130 9.03 16.29 -12.18
CA ALA A 130 8.23 15.35 -12.98
C ALA A 130 9.04 14.13 -13.43
N ALA A 131 10.34 14.31 -13.74
CA ALA A 131 11.23 13.20 -14.08
C ALA A 131 11.41 12.26 -12.88
N SER A 132 11.74 12.81 -11.70
CA SER A 132 11.83 12.04 -10.45
C SER A 132 10.52 11.29 -10.13
N PHE A 133 9.36 11.91 -10.38
CA PHE A 133 8.06 11.26 -10.22
C PHE A 133 7.88 10.06 -11.15
N ARG A 134 8.24 10.17 -12.44
CA ARG A 134 8.13 9.06 -13.40
C ARG A 134 8.97 7.85 -12.99
N VAL A 135 10.21 8.08 -12.56
CA VAL A 135 11.09 7.02 -12.04
C VAL A 135 10.48 6.38 -10.79
N PHE A 136 9.96 7.21 -9.88
CA PHE A 136 9.33 6.74 -8.65
C PHE A 136 8.11 5.86 -8.91
N VAL A 137 7.22 6.29 -9.82
CA VAL A 137 6.06 5.52 -10.26
C VAL A 137 6.47 4.18 -10.83
N SER A 138 7.46 4.16 -11.73
CA SER A 138 7.95 2.93 -12.36
C SER A 138 8.43 1.90 -11.33
N ALA A 139 9.23 2.36 -10.36
CA ALA A 139 9.75 1.52 -9.30
C ALA A 139 8.65 1.00 -8.36
N GLU A 140 7.76 1.90 -7.90
CA GLU A 140 6.69 1.56 -6.96
C GLU A 140 5.64 0.62 -7.59
N PHE A 141 5.39 0.72 -8.91
CA PHE A 141 4.40 -0.13 -9.57
C PHE A 141 4.74 -1.62 -9.47
N SER A 142 6.03 -1.98 -9.54
CA SER A 142 6.46 -3.39 -9.42
C SER A 142 6.13 -3.94 -8.03
N ARG A 143 6.35 -3.14 -6.99
CA ARG A 143 6.02 -3.50 -5.61
C ARG A 143 4.51 -3.52 -5.38
N TYR A 144 3.78 -2.56 -5.95
CA TYR A 144 2.33 -2.52 -5.89
C TYR A 144 1.71 -3.78 -6.49
N LEU A 145 2.13 -4.16 -7.71
CA LEU A 145 1.63 -5.35 -8.38
C LEU A 145 1.92 -6.62 -7.58
N GLY A 146 3.13 -6.77 -7.04
CA GLY A 146 3.47 -7.89 -6.17
C GLY A 146 2.63 -7.92 -4.88
N PHE A 147 2.38 -6.76 -4.28
CA PHE A 147 1.52 -6.64 -3.11
C PHE A 147 0.08 -7.05 -3.42
N THR A 148 -0.53 -6.55 -4.51
CA THR A 148 -1.93 -6.87 -4.85
C THR A 148 -2.07 -8.34 -5.23
N GLN A 149 -1.16 -8.87 -6.05
CA GLN A 149 -1.15 -10.30 -6.40
C GLN A 149 -1.07 -11.18 -5.15
N ARG A 150 -0.26 -10.79 -4.16
CA ARG A 150 -0.07 -11.56 -2.93
C ARG A 150 -1.24 -11.43 -1.95
N TRP A 151 -1.70 -10.21 -1.68
CA TRP A 151 -2.59 -9.91 -0.55
C TRP A 151 -4.02 -9.53 -0.93
N VAL A 152 -4.29 -9.27 -2.21
CA VAL A 152 -5.61 -8.81 -2.68
C VAL A 152 -6.24 -9.82 -3.63
N ASP A 153 -5.46 -10.32 -4.59
CA ASP A 153 -5.95 -11.12 -5.72
C ASP A 153 -5.67 -12.63 -5.59
N SER A 154 -4.82 -13.05 -4.65
CA SER A 154 -4.48 -14.47 -4.44
C SER A 154 -5.65 -15.28 -3.87
N ASP A 155 -5.55 -16.60 -3.95
CA ASP A 155 -6.48 -17.51 -3.27
C ASP A 155 -6.42 -17.33 -1.75
N PHE A 156 -5.24 -17.07 -1.21
CA PHE A 156 -5.07 -16.75 0.21
C PHE A 156 -5.90 -15.52 0.60
N ALA A 157 -5.89 -14.47 -0.21
CA ALA A 157 -6.64 -13.23 0.06
C ALA A 157 -8.17 -13.41 0.01
N ARG A 158 -8.65 -14.50 -0.60
CA ARG A 158 -10.07 -14.87 -0.69
C ARG A 158 -10.49 -15.89 0.37
N ALA A 159 -9.56 -16.39 1.17
CA ALA A 159 -9.85 -17.35 2.23
C ALA A 159 -10.67 -16.71 3.35
N GLU A 160 -11.40 -17.55 4.10
CA GLU A 160 -12.08 -17.11 5.31
C GLU A 160 -11.10 -16.50 6.32
N GLY A 161 -11.55 -15.48 7.03
CA GLY A 161 -10.72 -14.80 8.03
C GLY A 161 -9.80 -13.72 7.45
N ILE A 162 -9.93 -13.34 6.18
CA ILE A 162 -9.26 -12.16 5.61
C ILE A 162 -10.28 -11.05 5.39
N LEU A 163 -10.09 -9.92 6.09
CA LEU A 163 -10.85 -8.69 5.82
C LEU A 163 -10.03 -7.80 4.89
N ARG A 164 -10.58 -7.48 3.71
CA ARG A 164 -9.95 -6.56 2.75
C ARG A 164 -10.66 -5.22 2.81
N VAL A 165 -9.90 -4.14 2.97
CA VAL A 165 -10.42 -2.77 3.04
C VAL A 165 -9.78 -1.95 1.93
N LEU A 166 -10.59 -1.57 0.95
CA LEU A 166 -10.21 -0.58 -0.04
C LEU A 166 -10.33 0.82 0.57
N TYR A 167 -9.31 1.65 0.39
CA TYR A 167 -9.30 3.02 0.91
C TYR A 167 -10.47 3.85 0.39
N GLU A 168 -10.83 3.68 -0.88
CA GLU A 168 -11.95 4.36 -1.51
C GLU A 168 -13.26 4.06 -0.75
N ASP A 169 -13.51 2.80 -0.39
CA ASP A 169 -14.68 2.39 0.41
C ASP A 169 -14.65 2.99 1.82
N LEU A 170 -13.47 3.02 2.45
CA LEU A 170 -13.30 3.64 3.78
C LEU A 170 -13.67 5.13 3.78
N VAL A 171 -13.49 5.82 2.65
CA VAL A 171 -13.79 7.26 2.56
C VAL A 171 -15.22 7.51 2.07
N THR A 172 -15.77 6.65 1.21
CA THR A 172 -17.13 6.81 0.66
C THR A 172 -18.20 6.28 1.63
N ASP A 173 -17.95 5.17 2.31
CA ASP A 173 -18.79 4.61 3.37
C ASP A 173 -17.96 4.30 4.64
N PRO A 174 -17.47 5.34 5.35
CA PRO A 174 -16.70 5.14 6.57
C PRO A 174 -17.48 4.45 7.69
N CYS A 175 -18.82 4.57 7.71
CA CYS A 175 -19.63 3.93 8.72
C CYS A 175 -19.74 2.42 8.49
N GLY A 176 -19.99 1.99 7.26
CA GLY A 176 -20.03 0.58 6.88
C GLY A 176 -18.69 -0.10 7.12
N VAL A 177 -17.60 0.49 6.61
CA VAL A 177 -16.24 -0.08 6.79
C VAL A 177 -15.83 -0.15 8.25
N LEU A 178 -16.13 0.88 9.07
CA LEU A 178 -15.84 0.83 10.50
C LEU A 178 -16.67 -0.23 11.22
N SER A 179 -17.95 -0.38 10.85
CA SER A 179 -18.83 -1.42 11.39
C SER A 179 -18.28 -2.83 11.12
N GLU A 180 -17.89 -3.09 9.87
CA GLU A 180 -17.32 -4.37 9.45
C GLU A 180 -15.98 -4.65 10.16
N ALA A 181 -15.07 -3.67 10.20
CA ALA A 181 -13.80 -3.81 10.89
C ALA A 181 -14.00 -4.03 12.41
N ALA A 182 -14.97 -3.36 13.03
CA ALA A 182 -15.28 -3.54 14.45
C ALA A 182 -15.80 -4.96 14.72
N ALA A 183 -16.79 -5.45 13.96
CA ALA A 183 -17.30 -6.81 14.08
C ALA A 183 -16.22 -7.87 13.81
N TYR A 184 -15.34 -7.60 12.84
CA TYR A 184 -14.22 -8.47 12.51
C TYR A 184 -13.17 -8.55 13.62
N LEU A 185 -12.86 -7.44 14.30
CA LEU A 185 -11.88 -7.44 15.39
C LEU A 185 -12.47 -7.87 16.74
N ALA A 186 -13.78 -7.76 16.92
CA ALA A 186 -14.49 -8.13 18.14
C ALA A 186 -15.64 -9.10 17.81
N PRO A 187 -15.34 -10.37 17.47
CA PRO A 187 -16.37 -11.34 17.12
C PRO A 187 -17.33 -11.54 18.32
N GLY A 188 -18.63 -11.42 18.06
CA GLY A 188 -19.68 -11.48 19.09
C GLY A 188 -20.04 -10.13 19.72
N HIS A 189 -19.34 -9.05 19.36
CA HIS A 189 -19.73 -7.69 19.69
C HIS A 189 -20.59 -7.10 18.56
N GLU A 190 -21.83 -6.71 18.87
CA GLU A 190 -22.70 -6.02 17.90
C GLU A 190 -22.25 -4.55 17.75
N PRO A 191 -21.88 -4.08 16.55
CA PRO A 191 -21.40 -2.71 16.37
C PRO A 191 -22.45 -1.64 16.74
N ASP A 192 -22.07 -0.69 17.61
CA ASP A 192 -22.92 0.45 17.99
C ASP A 192 -22.91 1.50 16.86
N THR A 193 -24.01 1.51 16.09
CA THR A 193 -24.17 2.40 14.94
C THR A 193 -24.14 3.89 15.33
N ALA A 194 -24.70 4.26 16.48
CA ALA A 194 -24.71 5.66 16.91
C ALA A 194 -23.30 6.14 17.25
N ARG A 195 -22.53 5.29 17.93
CA ARG A 195 -21.12 5.55 18.25
C ARG A 195 -20.24 5.59 16.99
N ILE A 196 -20.43 4.67 16.06
CA ILE A 196 -19.73 4.67 14.76
C ILE A 196 -19.93 6.01 14.05
N ARG A 197 -21.19 6.47 13.93
CA ARG A 197 -21.49 7.76 13.29
C ARG A 197 -20.82 8.93 14.01
N ALA A 198 -20.83 8.93 15.35
CA ALA A 198 -20.18 9.97 16.13
C ALA A 198 -18.67 10.01 15.89
N VAL A 199 -17.99 8.85 15.93
CA VAL A 199 -16.55 8.74 15.70
C VAL A 199 -16.17 9.16 14.28
N VAL A 200 -16.91 8.69 13.26
CA VAL A 200 -16.68 9.05 11.86
C VAL A 200 -16.80 10.56 11.63
N ARG A 201 -17.76 11.21 12.28
CA ARG A 201 -17.97 12.66 12.18
C ARG A 201 -16.88 13.45 12.90
N GLU A 202 -16.32 12.91 13.97
CA GLU A 202 -15.47 13.66 14.92
C GLU A 202 -13.99 13.25 14.87
N VAL A 203 -13.62 12.27 14.04
CA VAL A 203 -12.22 11.89 13.88
C VAL A 203 -11.40 13.05 13.32
N ASP A 204 -10.19 13.20 13.84
CA ASP A 204 -9.24 14.16 13.30
C ASP A 204 -8.79 13.72 11.91
N ALA A 205 -8.79 14.69 10.99
CA ALA A 205 -8.24 14.50 9.67
C ALA A 205 -6.82 15.04 9.57
N GLN A 206 -6.14 14.68 8.50
CA GLN A 206 -4.81 15.19 8.19
C GLN A 206 -4.81 15.79 6.80
N ARG A 207 -4.40 17.05 6.72
CA ARG A 207 -4.13 17.76 5.48
C ARG A 207 -2.63 17.80 5.25
N VAL A 208 -2.19 17.44 4.04
CA VAL A 208 -0.80 17.57 3.63
C VAL A 208 -0.72 18.68 2.60
N ALA A 209 -0.06 19.78 2.95
CA ALA A 209 0.17 20.93 2.09
C ALA A 209 1.59 21.46 2.33
N ASP A 210 2.29 21.87 1.28
CA ASP A 210 3.64 22.47 1.35
C ASP A 210 4.63 21.71 2.24
N ARG A 211 4.65 20.37 2.09
CA ARG A 211 5.49 19.44 2.87
C ARG A 211 5.18 19.41 4.38
N LYS A 212 4.12 20.09 4.84
CA LYS A 212 3.65 20.07 6.24
C LYS A 212 2.44 19.15 6.39
N ILE A 213 2.32 18.52 7.56
CA ILE A 213 1.10 17.82 7.97
C ILE A 213 0.39 18.75 8.96
N GLU A 214 -0.83 19.12 8.62
CA GLU A 214 -1.73 19.82 9.51
C GLU A 214 -2.81 18.85 9.99
N THR A 215 -3.03 18.81 11.30
CA THR A 215 -4.13 18.04 11.89
C THR A 215 -5.36 18.93 11.93
N LEU A 216 -6.43 18.51 11.26
CA LEU A 216 -7.71 19.19 11.27
C LEU A 216 -8.58 18.54 12.33
N ALA A 217 -8.71 19.21 13.48
CA ALA A 217 -9.44 18.69 14.62
C ALA A 217 -10.91 18.46 14.25
N ARG A 218 -11.44 17.26 14.53
CA ARG A 218 -12.85 16.89 14.34
C ARG A 218 -13.42 17.22 12.97
N ALA A 219 -12.60 17.14 11.93
CA ALA A 219 -13.00 17.39 10.55
C ALA A 219 -13.77 16.21 9.92
N GLY A 220 -13.82 15.07 10.62
CA GLY A 220 -14.46 13.85 10.15
C GLY A 220 -13.70 13.19 9.00
N VAL A 221 -14.22 12.06 8.54
CA VAL A 221 -13.70 11.39 7.35
C VAL A 221 -14.05 12.21 6.11
N HIS A 222 -13.04 12.58 5.32
CA HIS A 222 -13.24 13.26 4.05
C HIS A 222 -12.21 12.84 3.01
N ALA A 223 -12.63 12.83 1.74
CA ALA A 223 -11.74 12.68 0.60
C ALA A 223 -10.95 13.98 0.42
N SER A 224 -9.80 14.09 1.06
CA SER A 224 -9.05 15.35 1.07
C SER A 224 -8.33 15.67 -0.24
N ARG A 225 -8.29 14.74 -1.20
CA ARG A 225 -7.39 14.92 -2.34
C ARG A 225 -7.79 14.22 -3.63
N ARG A 226 -7.77 15.01 -4.70
CA ARG A 226 -7.87 14.54 -6.08
C ARG A 226 -6.48 14.37 -6.70
N VAL A 227 -6.33 13.45 -7.64
CA VAL A 227 -5.04 13.28 -8.35
C VAL A 227 -4.73 14.48 -9.24
N GLU A 228 -5.77 15.17 -9.67
CA GLU A 228 -5.75 16.39 -10.47
C GLU A 228 -5.15 17.58 -9.72
N ASP A 229 -5.15 17.54 -8.38
CA ASP A 229 -4.51 18.56 -7.55
C ASP A 229 -2.98 18.36 -7.44
N PHE A 230 -2.42 17.31 -8.05
CA PHE A 230 -0.99 17.05 -8.03
C PHE A 230 -0.24 18.01 -8.97
N ARG A 231 0.84 18.63 -8.48
CA ARG A 231 1.61 19.64 -9.23
C ARG A 231 2.25 19.14 -10.53
N TYR A 232 2.41 17.82 -10.70
CA TYR A 232 2.87 17.20 -11.96
C TYR A 232 1.76 16.38 -12.63
N HIS A 233 0.49 16.71 -12.35
CA HIS A 233 -0.63 16.09 -13.01
C HIS A 233 -0.58 16.44 -14.50
N ASP A 234 -0.56 15.40 -15.31
CA ASP A 234 -0.69 15.44 -16.76
C ASP A 234 -1.66 14.31 -17.14
N PRO A 235 -2.79 14.60 -17.80
CA PRO A 235 -3.80 13.58 -18.10
C PRO A 235 -3.24 12.38 -18.89
N ALA A 236 -2.32 12.62 -19.82
CA ALA A 236 -1.70 11.55 -20.61
C ALA A 236 -0.80 10.65 -19.76
N LEU A 237 0.01 11.24 -18.87
CA LEU A 237 0.79 10.50 -17.89
C LEU A 237 -0.11 9.67 -16.96
N PHE A 238 -1.20 10.22 -16.44
CA PHE A 238 -2.06 9.48 -15.52
C PHE A 238 -2.83 8.35 -16.21
N ALA A 239 -3.30 8.56 -17.44
CA ALA A 239 -3.83 7.47 -18.26
C ALA A 239 -2.79 6.36 -18.47
N LEU A 240 -1.51 6.72 -18.65
CA LEU A 240 -0.42 5.75 -18.73
C LEU A 240 -0.19 5.01 -17.40
N ILE A 241 -0.26 5.71 -16.26
CA ILE A 241 -0.13 5.13 -14.91
C ILE A 241 -1.23 4.10 -14.64
N GLU A 242 -2.47 4.40 -15.03
CA GLU A 242 -3.61 3.48 -14.93
C GLU A 242 -3.48 2.28 -15.89
N GLY A 243 -2.79 2.49 -17.01
CA GLY A 243 -2.48 1.48 -18.02
C GLY A 243 -1.29 0.57 -17.69
N LEU A 244 -0.56 0.77 -16.60
CA LEU A 244 0.60 -0.08 -16.27
C LEU A 244 0.17 -1.53 -16.01
N ARG A 245 0.95 -2.49 -16.52
CA ARG A 245 0.70 -3.94 -16.40
C ARG A 245 1.97 -4.73 -16.06
N LEU A 246 3.11 -4.35 -16.63
CA LEU A 246 4.37 -5.07 -16.45
C LEU A 246 5.20 -4.50 -15.29
N PRO A 247 5.79 -5.36 -14.44
CA PRO A 247 6.86 -4.95 -13.54
C PRO A 247 8.03 -4.33 -14.31
N ARG A 248 8.72 -3.39 -13.68
CA ARG A 248 9.92 -2.76 -14.21
C ARG A 248 10.97 -3.81 -14.59
N GLY A 249 11.22 -4.79 -13.73
CA GLY A 249 12.20 -5.86 -13.98
C GLY A 249 11.90 -6.66 -15.25
N VAL A 250 10.62 -6.94 -15.54
CA VAL A 250 10.20 -7.65 -16.76
C VAL A 250 10.56 -6.85 -18.02
N VAL A 251 10.36 -5.53 -18.00
CA VAL A 251 10.75 -4.65 -19.10
C VAL A 251 12.27 -4.66 -19.29
N GLN A 252 13.02 -4.51 -18.20
CA GLN A 252 14.48 -4.51 -18.22
C GLN A 252 15.05 -5.81 -18.78
N ASP A 253 14.51 -6.95 -18.36
CA ASP A 253 14.92 -8.28 -18.83
C ASP A 253 14.67 -8.45 -20.33
N ALA A 254 13.52 -8.01 -20.84
CA ALA A 254 13.22 -8.06 -22.28
C ALA A 254 14.23 -7.24 -23.10
N PHE A 255 14.52 -6.01 -22.66
CA PHE A 255 15.50 -5.13 -23.31
C PHE A 255 16.93 -5.69 -23.26
N ARG A 256 17.36 -6.21 -22.11
CA ARG A 256 18.68 -6.85 -21.98
C ARG A 256 18.79 -8.08 -22.89
N SER A 257 17.74 -8.91 -22.93
CA SER A 257 17.74 -10.13 -23.74
C SER A 257 17.76 -9.86 -25.25
N LEU A 258 17.07 -8.81 -25.73
CA LEU A 258 16.91 -8.55 -27.17
C LEU A 258 17.88 -7.51 -27.72
N LEU A 259 18.29 -6.54 -26.90
CA LEU A 259 19.14 -5.42 -27.31
C LEU A 259 20.43 -5.29 -26.48
N GLY A 260 20.68 -6.15 -25.48
CA GLY A 260 21.90 -6.09 -24.68
C GLY A 260 22.09 -4.79 -23.89
N ARG A 261 21.00 -4.07 -23.60
CA ARG A 261 21.01 -2.80 -22.85
C ARG A 261 19.72 -2.63 -22.07
N GLU A 262 19.69 -1.66 -21.16
CA GLU A 262 18.47 -1.21 -20.48
C GLU A 262 17.60 -0.32 -21.38
N PRO A 263 16.27 -0.24 -21.17
CA PRO A 263 15.43 0.78 -21.79
C PRO A 263 15.81 2.18 -21.27
N ALA A 264 15.55 3.21 -22.09
CA ALA A 264 15.70 4.60 -21.64
C ALA A 264 14.62 4.93 -20.59
N GLU A 265 15.00 5.65 -19.54
CA GLU A 265 14.13 5.91 -18.38
C GLU A 265 12.84 6.63 -18.76
N ASP A 266 12.90 7.61 -19.67
CA ASP A 266 11.74 8.38 -20.12
C ASP A 266 10.68 7.52 -20.84
N ASN A 267 11.07 6.35 -21.36
CA ASN A 267 10.18 5.42 -22.02
C ASN A 267 9.70 4.28 -21.11
N MET A 268 10.23 4.17 -19.88
CA MET A 268 9.97 3.01 -19.02
C MET A 268 8.47 2.79 -18.75
N LEU A 269 7.74 3.84 -18.37
CA LEU A 269 6.30 3.73 -18.11
C LEU A 269 5.52 3.27 -19.35
N ARG A 270 5.93 3.72 -20.54
CA ARG A 270 5.31 3.31 -21.80
C ARG A 270 5.51 1.82 -22.05
N PHE A 271 6.72 1.30 -21.78
CA PHE A 271 6.99 -0.12 -21.91
C PHE A 271 6.29 -0.96 -20.83
N GLN A 272 6.12 -0.42 -19.62
CA GLN A 272 5.37 -1.08 -18.56
C GLN A 272 3.86 -1.15 -18.83
N ALA A 273 3.34 -0.36 -19.76
CA ALA A 273 1.92 -0.36 -20.16
C ALA A 273 1.58 -1.39 -21.26
N PHE A 274 2.55 -2.16 -21.76
CA PHE A 274 2.26 -3.28 -22.64
C PHE A 274 1.48 -4.37 -21.91
N GLU A 275 0.50 -4.97 -22.58
CA GLU A 275 -0.39 -5.96 -21.97
C GLU A 275 0.36 -7.21 -21.48
N THR A 276 1.36 -7.65 -22.24
CA THR A 276 2.16 -8.83 -21.94
C THR A 276 3.64 -8.59 -22.25
N ARG A 277 4.50 -9.40 -21.64
CA ARG A 277 5.93 -9.45 -22.00
C ARG A 277 6.13 -9.77 -23.49
N ALA A 278 5.34 -10.69 -24.05
CA ALA A 278 5.41 -11.04 -25.48
C ALA A 278 5.11 -9.83 -26.37
N ALA A 279 4.05 -9.07 -26.08
CA ALA A 279 3.72 -7.85 -26.84
C ALA A 279 4.83 -6.79 -26.77
N LEU A 280 5.50 -6.67 -25.62
CA LEU A 280 6.69 -5.81 -25.49
C LEU A 280 7.86 -6.33 -26.34
N GLU A 281 8.15 -7.63 -26.29
CA GLU A 281 9.23 -8.25 -27.06
C GLU A 281 8.99 -8.11 -28.57
N ASP A 282 7.77 -8.31 -29.04
CA ASP A 282 7.38 -8.09 -30.44
C ASP A 282 7.58 -6.62 -30.85
N HIS A 283 7.19 -5.69 -29.98
CA HIS A 283 7.45 -4.27 -30.19
C HIS A 283 8.95 -3.97 -30.32
N ILE A 284 9.78 -4.54 -29.44
CA ILE A 284 11.25 -4.38 -29.49
C ILE A 284 11.80 -4.93 -30.80
N ARG A 285 11.37 -6.13 -31.22
CA ARG A 285 11.82 -6.78 -32.47
C ARG A 285 11.47 -5.98 -33.73
N ALA A 286 10.35 -5.26 -33.70
CA ALA A 286 9.94 -4.37 -34.79
C ALA A 286 10.72 -3.04 -34.84
N THR A 287 11.57 -2.73 -33.86
CA THR A 287 12.33 -1.47 -33.86
C THR A 287 13.47 -1.49 -34.89
N PRO A 288 13.79 -0.34 -35.52
CA PRO A 288 14.95 -0.23 -36.41
C PRO A 288 16.29 -0.59 -35.74
N GLU A 289 16.40 -0.39 -34.43
CA GLU A 289 17.60 -0.79 -33.69
C GLU A 289 17.78 -2.31 -33.65
N PHE A 290 16.71 -3.05 -33.36
CA PHE A 290 16.75 -4.50 -33.34
C PHE A 290 17.08 -5.05 -34.73
N LEU A 291 16.38 -4.56 -35.76
CA LEU A 291 16.59 -4.96 -37.15
C LEU A 291 18.04 -4.71 -37.60
N ARG A 292 18.60 -3.51 -37.38
CA ARG A 292 20.00 -3.23 -37.73
C ARG A 292 21.03 -4.16 -37.06
N ARG A 293 20.74 -4.64 -35.83
CA ARG A 293 21.63 -5.57 -35.11
C ARG A 293 21.56 -7.00 -35.63
N HIS A 294 20.42 -7.40 -36.18
CA HIS A 294 20.14 -8.78 -36.58
C HIS A 294 20.09 -8.98 -38.11
N GLU A 295 19.95 -7.91 -38.89
CA GLU A 295 20.05 -7.89 -40.35
C GLU A 295 21.48 -7.57 -40.81
N ALA A 296 22.43 -7.37 -39.88
CA ALA A 296 23.83 -7.20 -40.24
C ALA A 296 24.31 -8.44 -41.03
N PRO A 297 24.83 -8.25 -42.26
CA PRO A 297 24.77 -9.29 -43.27
C PRO A 297 25.72 -10.45 -42.94
N GLU A 298 25.31 -11.66 -43.30
CA GLU A 298 26.12 -12.88 -43.45
C GLU A 298 27.35 -12.70 -44.39
N GLY A 299 27.68 -11.47 -44.81
CA GLY A 299 28.66 -11.12 -45.83
C GLY A 299 29.99 -10.55 -45.33
N ARG A 300 30.32 -10.51 -44.03
CA ARG A 300 31.71 -10.27 -43.61
C ARG A 300 32.54 -11.54 -43.80
N HIS A 301 32.99 -11.72 -45.04
CA HIS A 301 34.22 -12.38 -45.47
C HIS A 301 34.92 -13.23 -44.39
N ARG A 302 34.76 -14.55 -44.51
CA ARG A 302 35.89 -15.46 -44.33
C ARG A 302 36.98 -15.00 -45.29
N GLY A 303 37.85 -14.09 -44.85
CA GLY A 303 39.12 -13.85 -45.51
C GLY A 303 39.82 -15.20 -45.58
N ALA A 304 39.92 -15.75 -46.79
CA ALA A 304 40.75 -16.90 -47.06
C ALA A 304 42.15 -16.59 -46.53
N HIS A 305 42.60 -17.30 -45.50
CA HIS A 305 44.00 -17.30 -45.11
C HIS A 305 44.81 -17.72 -46.36
N PRO A 306 45.75 -16.90 -46.85
CA PRO A 306 46.69 -17.37 -47.85
C PRO A 306 47.52 -18.49 -47.21
N LEU A 307 47.50 -19.68 -47.80
CA LEU A 307 48.36 -20.79 -47.41
C LEU A 307 49.84 -20.34 -47.52
N PRO A 308 50.69 -20.64 -46.54
CA PRO A 308 52.12 -20.36 -46.65
C PRO A 308 52.71 -21.19 -47.80
N ARG A 309 53.33 -20.50 -48.77
CA ARG A 309 54.18 -21.15 -49.79
C ARG A 309 55.37 -21.79 -49.08
N ARG A 310 55.51 -23.11 -49.22
CA ARG A 310 56.74 -23.84 -48.85
C ARG A 310 57.87 -23.36 -49.76
N ALA A 311 58.95 -22.88 -49.15
CA ALA A 311 60.24 -22.69 -49.82
C ALA A 311 60.99 -24.04 -49.89
N SER A 312 61.82 -24.11 -50.93
CA SER A 312 62.69 -25.19 -51.41
C SER A 312 63.56 -25.85 -50.36
#